data_AF-A0A2V6Q1X6-F1
#
_entry.id   AF-A0A2V6Q1X6-F1
#
_cell.length_a   1.000
_cell.length_b   1.000
_cell.length_c   1.000
_cell.angle_alpha   90.00
_cell.angle_beta   90.00
_cell.angle_gamma   90.00
#
_symmetry.space_group_name_H-M   'P 1'
#
loop_
_entity.id
_entity.type
_entity.pdbx_description
1 polymer ?
#
loop_
_entity_poly.entity_id
_entity_poly.type
_entity_poly.pdbx_seq_one_letter_code
_entity_poly.pdbx_strand_id
1 'polypeptide(L)' 'WDGKKWNLVADWVAPMKDVVRPKIEAAAVEEGKKLGYTQRDCAKEK' A
#
# COMPACT_ATOMS: atom_id res chain seq x y z
N TRP A 1 0.54 24.30 -8.24
CA TRP A 1 -0.29 25.42 -7.77
C TRP A 1 0.32 26.71 -8.28
N ASP A 2 -0.46 27.58 -8.91
CA ASP A 2 0.03 28.87 -9.46
C ASP A 2 -0.53 30.10 -8.71
N GLY A 3 -1.17 29.88 -7.55
CA GLY A 3 -1.82 30.94 -6.76
C GLY A 3 -3.32 31.11 -7.02
N LYS A 4 -3.87 30.49 -8.09
CA LYS A 4 -5.32 30.51 -8.37
C LYS A 4 -5.89 29.12 -8.66
N LYS A 5 -5.09 28.24 -9.26
CA LYS A 5 -5.50 26.89 -9.61
C LYS A 5 -4.38 25.87 -9.49
N TRP A 6 -4.79 24.62 -9.40
CA TRP A 6 -3.89 23.48 -9.52
C TRP A 6 -3.70 23.16 -10.99
N ASN A 7 -2.44 23.13 -11.42
CA ASN A 7 -2.04 22.67 -12.75
C ASN A 7 -1.35 21.32 -12.58
N LEU A 8 -1.72 20.34 -13.39
CA LEU A 8 -1.01 19.07 -13.52
C LEU A 8 0.33 19.34 -14.20
N VAL A 9 1.42 18.94 -13.55
CA VAL A 9 2.80 19.17 -14.03
C VAL A 9 3.54 17.88 -14.35
N ALA A 10 2.92 16.73 -14.04
CA ALA A 10 3.51 15.41 -14.26
C ALA A 10 2.41 14.38 -14.52
N ASP A 11 2.75 13.37 -15.32
CA ASP A 11 1.93 12.18 -15.51
C ASP A 11 1.92 11.29 -14.27
N TRP A 12 1.13 10.22 -14.33
CA TRP A 12 1.01 9.25 -13.26
C TRP A 12 2.36 8.64 -12.88
N VAL A 13 2.78 8.84 -11.64
CA VAL A 13 4.00 8.23 -11.09
C VAL A 13 3.65 6.85 -10.54
N ALA A 14 4.22 5.81 -11.14
CA ALA A 14 4.01 4.46 -10.66
C ALA A 14 4.63 4.27 -9.26
N PRO A 15 3.93 3.63 -8.31
CA PRO A 15 4.49 3.35 -7.00
C PRO A 15 5.57 2.26 -7.07
N MET A 16 6.62 2.42 -6.26
CA MET A 16 7.72 1.45 -6.12
C MET A 16 7.29 0.22 -5.32
N LYS A 17 6.38 -0.58 -5.90
CA LYS A 17 5.76 -1.74 -5.24
C LYS A 17 6.79 -2.76 -4.75
N ASP A 18 7.85 -2.96 -5.51
CA ASP A 18 8.99 -3.83 -5.17
C ASP A 18 9.63 -3.46 -3.83
N VAL A 19 9.69 -2.16 -3.50
CA VAL A 19 10.28 -1.68 -2.24
C VAL A 19 9.24 -1.59 -1.12
N VAL A 20 8.04 -1.07 -1.41
CA VAL A 20 7.05 -0.79 -0.35
C VAL A 20 6.21 -1.99 0.03
N ARG A 21 5.96 -2.92 -0.90
CA ARG A 21 5.07 -4.07 -0.64
C ARG A 21 5.59 -4.99 0.47
N PRO A 22 6.88 -5.38 0.51
CA PRO A 22 7.38 -6.22 1.59
C PRO A 22 7.27 -5.55 2.97
N LYS A 23 7.43 -4.22 3.03
CA LYS A 23 7.31 -3.45 4.27
C LYS A 23 5.87 -3.42 4.79
N ILE A 24 4.90 -3.22 3.90
CA ILE A 24 3.48 -3.22 4.24
C ILE A 24 3.05 -4.60 4.76
N GLU A 25 3.49 -5.68 4.10
CA GLU A 25 3.16 -7.04 4.53
C GLU A 25 3.77 -7.39 5.88
N ALA A 26 5.02 -7.02 6.13
CA ALA A 26 5.65 -7.21 7.43
C ALA A 26 4.88 -6.49 8.55
N ALA A 27 4.51 -5.23 8.33
CA ALA A 27 3.71 -4.45 9.28
C ALA A 27 2.31 -5.05 9.48
N ALA A 28 1.65 -5.51 8.40
CA ALA A 28 0.32 -6.12 8.48
C ALA A 28 0.34 -7.43 9.28
N VAL A 29 1.39 -8.25 9.16
CA VAL A 29 1.55 -9.48 9.96
C VAL A 29 1.79 -9.14 11.43
N GLU A 30 2.61 -8.13 11.72
CA GLU A 30 2.86 -7.69 13.09
C GLU A 30 1.59 -7.17 13.77
N GLU A 31 0.87 -6.25 13.12
CA GLU A 31 -0.37 -5.69 13.64
C GLU A 31 -1.50 -6.73 13.70
N GLY A 32 -1.58 -7.61 12.70
CA GLY A 32 -2.52 -8.73 12.71
C GLY A 32 -2.35 -9.62 13.94
N LYS A 33 -1.10 -9.92 14.33
CA LYS A 33 -0.81 -10.66 15.55
C LYS A 33 -1.23 -9.91 16.82
N LYS A 34 -0.96 -8.59 16.89
CA LYS A 34 -1.35 -7.75 18.04
C LYS A 34 -2.86 -7.71 18.25
N LEU A 35 -3.61 -7.61 17.16
CA LEU A 35 -5.07 -7.47 17.18
C LEU A 35 -5.81 -8.82 17.13
N GLY A 36 -5.08 -9.94 17.08
CA GLY A 36 -5.67 -11.28 17.05
C GLY A 36 -6.34 -11.66 15.72
N TYR A 37 -5.95 -11.04 14.61
CA TYR A 37 -6.46 -11.37 13.29
C TYR A 37 -5.73 -12.59 12.70
N THR A 38 -6.52 -13.52 12.17
CA THR A 38 -5.99 -14.68 11.41
C THR A 38 -5.67 -14.23 9.99
N GLN A 39 -4.43 -14.46 9.56
CA GLN A 39 -4.02 -14.20 8.17
C GLN A 39 -4.79 -15.12 7.22
N ARG A 40 -5.47 -14.53 6.24
CA ARG A 40 -6.19 -15.26 5.19
C ARG A 40 -5.23 -15.77 4.13
N ASP A 41 -5.54 -16.96 3.62
CA ASP A 41 -4.86 -17.54 2.47
C ASP A 41 -5.62 -17.16 1.19
N CYS A 42 -5.26 -16.02 0.61
CA CYS A 42 -5.91 -15.49 -0.59
C CYS A 42 -5.72 -16.39 -1.83
N ALA A 43 -4.81 -17.38 -1.80
CA ALA A 43 -4.66 -18.33 -2.92
C ALA A 43 -5.83 -19.32 -3.01
N LYS A 44 -6.58 -19.50 -1.91
CA LYS A 44 -7.75 -20.40 -1.84
C LYS A 44 -9.08 -19.71 -2.16
N GLU A 45 -9.08 -18.40 -2.38
CA GLU A 45 -10.29 -17.58 -2.53
C GLU A 45 -10.63 -17.26 -3.98
N LYS A 46 -10.17 -18.11 -4.90
CA LYS A 46 -10.30 -17.93 -6.36
C LYS A 46 -11.72 -18.11 -6.86
#